data_AF-A0A6D2LN37-F1
#
_entry.id   AF-A0A6D2LN37-F1
#
_cell.length_a   1.000
_cell.length_b   1.000
_cell.length_c   1.000
_cell.angle_alpha   90.00
_cell.angle_beta   90.00
_cell.angle_gamma   90.00
#
_symmetry.space_group_name_H-M   'P 1'
#
loop_
_entity.id
_entity.type
_entity.pdbx_description
1 polymer ?
#
loop_
_entity_poly.entity_id
_entity_poly.type
_entity_poly.pdbx_seq_one_letter_code
_entity_poly.pdbx_strand_id
1 'polypeptide(L)'
;MSVVSPSLDRKIYVRSVGHVIVYDPRDGKCEKTEIPKEPYSRDVCVVDNVLYIYCIGVGLMWYNSKEKEWRVVNGISTLLWFPNFRLKVALAEYNGNLAVLQQLSLKKSETIVWCVMIALERNGEEITGKVAWFERLLSITDDYKIMHCLARTDS
;
A
#
# COMPACT_ATOMS: atom_id res chain seq x y z
N MET A 1 27.47 19.14 6.72
CA MET A 1 26.87 18.48 7.90
C MET A 1 25.42 18.23 7.56
N SER A 2 25.04 16.99 7.29
CA SER A 2 23.63 16.66 7.04
C SER A 2 22.98 16.41 8.39
N VAL A 3 22.02 17.25 8.76
CA VAL A 3 21.20 17.03 9.95
C VAL A 3 20.35 15.80 9.63
N VAL A 4 20.74 14.66 10.20
CA VAL A 4 19.86 13.49 10.23
C VAL A 4 18.68 13.89 11.10
N SER A 5 17.57 14.23 10.48
CA SER A 5 16.29 14.25 11.18
C SER A 5 16.07 12.83 11.71
N PRO A 6 15.91 12.63 13.03
CA PRO A 6 15.57 11.32 13.53
C PRO A 6 14.16 11.03 13.02
N SER A 7 14.02 10.13 12.04
CA SER A 7 12.69 9.68 11.64
C SER A 7 12.03 8.98 12.83
N LEU A 8 10.95 9.63 13.28
CA LEU A 8 9.96 9.20 14.26
C LEU A 8 9.52 7.74 14.02
N ASP A 9 9.40 6.97 15.11
CA ASP A 9 8.64 5.70 15.21
C ASP A 9 9.08 4.54 14.29
N ARG A 10 10.28 3.96 14.55
CA ARG A 10 10.76 2.70 13.97
C ARG A 10 9.98 1.46 14.45
N LYS A 11 8.67 1.45 14.26
CA LYS A 11 7.79 0.33 14.58
C LYS A 11 7.77 -0.68 13.43
N ILE A 12 7.60 -1.95 13.77
CA ILE A 12 7.48 -3.06 12.83
C ILE A 12 5.99 -3.31 12.59
N TYR A 13 5.56 -3.28 11.33
CA TYR A 13 4.18 -3.54 10.95
C TYR A 13 4.07 -4.94 10.37
N VAL A 14 3.23 -5.77 10.99
CA VAL A 14 2.99 -7.14 10.57
C VAL A 14 1.57 -7.25 10.06
N ARG A 15 1.43 -7.64 8.79
CA ARG A 15 0.13 -7.95 8.20
C ARG A 15 -0.34 -9.32 8.68
N SER A 16 -1.55 -9.38 9.25
CA SER A 16 -2.29 -10.62 9.52
C SER A 16 -3.65 -10.61 8.82
N VAL A 17 -4.42 -11.70 8.86
CA VAL A 17 -5.80 -11.70 8.36
C VAL A 17 -6.65 -10.75 9.21
N GLY A 18 -7.27 -9.74 8.58
CA GLY A 18 -8.16 -8.79 9.26
C GLY A 18 -7.49 -7.73 10.14
N HIS A 19 -6.18 -7.81 10.38
CA HIS A 19 -5.50 -6.88 11.32
C HIS A 19 -4.06 -6.54 10.91
N VAL A 20 -3.58 -5.37 11.33
CA VAL A 20 -2.15 -5.04 11.37
C VAL A 20 -1.71 -5.08 12.82
N ILE A 21 -0.61 -5.78 13.08
CA ILE A 21 0.06 -5.74 14.38
C ILE A 21 1.20 -4.73 14.26
N VAL A 22 1.27 -3.81 15.20
CA VAL A 22 2.32 -2.79 15.30
C VAL A 22 3.18 -3.15 16.49
N TYR A 23 4.41 -3.59 16.24
CA TYR A 23 5.37 -3.95 17.26
C TYR A 23 6.38 -2.82 17.44
N ASP A 24 6.57 -2.37 18.68
CA ASP A 24 7.62 -1.41 19.02
C ASP A 24 8.83 -2.16 19.59
N PRO A 25 9.93 -2.27 18.83
CA PRO A 25 11.11 -2.99 19.30
C PRO A 25 11.82 -2.30 20.47
N ARG A 26 11.50 -1.03 20.77
CA ARG A 26 12.17 -0.26 21.83
C ARG A 26 11.65 -0.60 23.22
N ASP A 27 10.35 -0.89 23.34
CA ASP A 27 9.71 -1.21 24.62
C ASP A 27 9.03 -2.60 24.64
N GLY A 28 9.05 -3.32 23.52
CA GLY A 28 8.55 -4.67 23.40
C GLY A 28 7.02 -4.77 23.31
N LYS A 29 6.30 -3.66 23.15
CA LYS A 29 4.83 -3.66 23.08
C LYS A 29 4.30 -3.99 21.69
N CYS A 30 3.16 -4.66 21.66
CA CYS A 30 2.38 -4.91 20.46
C CYS A 30 1.03 -4.21 20.55
N GLU A 31 0.68 -3.42 19.55
CA GLU A 31 -0.65 -2.88 19.34
C GLU A 31 -1.31 -3.59 18.15
N LYS A 32 -2.64 -3.68 18.17
CA LYS A 32 -3.41 -4.33 17.12
C LYS A 32 -4.41 -3.34 16.55
N THR A 33 -4.38 -3.18 15.24
CA THR A 33 -5.31 -2.33 14.49
C THR A 33 -6.15 -3.20 13.58
N GLU A 34 -7.47 -3.09 13.69
CA GLU A 34 -8.40 -3.79 12.80
C GLU A 34 -8.40 -3.16 11.42
N ILE A 35 -8.46 -4.00 10.38
CA ILE A 35 -8.58 -3.55 9.00
C ILE A 35 -10.06 -3.62 8.60
N PRO A 36 -10.59 -2.58 7.94
CA PRO A 36 -11.93 -2.63 7.38
C PRO A 36 -12.02 -3.68 6.25
N LYS A 37 -12.94 -4.66 6.41
CA LYS A 37 -13.33 -5.70 5.42
C LYS A 37 -12.16 -6.47 4.76
N GLU A 38 -12.46 -7.33 3.78
CA GLU A 38 -11.50 -8.20 3.09
C GLU A 38 -10.42 -7.37 2.35
N PRO A 39 -9.19 -7.29 2.89
CA PRO A 39 -8.08 -6.67 2.20
C PRO A 39 -7.72 -7.48 0.95
N TYR A 40 -7.35 -6.81 -0.14
CA TYR A 40 -6.81 -7.49 -1.32
C TYR A 40 -5.29 -7.33 -1.44
N SER A 41 -4.74 -6.33 -0.74
CA SER A 41 -3.30 -6.31 -0.48
C SER A 41 -2.93 -7.33 0.59
N ARG A 42 -1.95 -8.18 0.27
CA ARG A 42 -1.25 -9.01 1.27
C ARG A 42 -0.16 -8.22 1.99
N ASP A 43 0.22 -7.08 1.44
CA ASP A 43 1.25 -6.20 1.97
C ASP A 43 0.64 -4.97 2.64
N VAL A 44 1.44 -4.35 3.51
CA VAL A 44 1.26 -2.98 3.97
C VAL A 44 2.48 -2.18 3.53
N CYS A 45 2.34 -0.87 3.36
CA CYS A 45 3.47 -0.02 3.01
C CYS A 45 3.50 1.20 3.93
N VAL A 46 4.70 1.65 4.29
CA VAL A 46 4.89 2.88 5.05
C VAL A 46 5.55 3.91 4.14
N VAL A 47 4.89 5.06 3.96
CA VAL A 47 5.43 6.21 3.24
C VAL A 47 5.33 7.40 4.18
N ASP A 48 6.44 8.12 4.40
CA ASP A 48 6.51 9.27 5.32
C ASP A 48 5.87 9.02 6.70
N ASN A 49 6.18 7.86 7.30
CA ASN A 49 5.65 7.39 8.59
C ASN A 49 4.12 7.19 8.64
N VAL A 50 3.46 7.10 7.49
CA VAL A 50 2.04 6.76 7.38
C VAL A 50 1.90 5.36 6.80
N LEU A 51 1.07 4.54 7.44
CA LEU A 51 0.78 3.17 7.02
C LEU A 51 -0.35 3.15 5.98
N TYR A 52 -0.13 2.46 4.87
CA TYR A 52 -1.07 2.32 3.76
C TYR A 52 -1.45 0.86 3.51
N ILE A 53 -2.70 0.65 3.11
CA ILE A 53 -3.26 -0.62 2.65
C ILE A 53 -4.17 -0.40 1.46
N TYR A 54 -4.42 -1.48 0.73
CA TYR A 54 -5.44 -1.49 -0.32
C TYR A 54 -6.57 -2.47 -0.01
N CYS A 55 -7.79 -1.96 0.03
CA CYS A 55 -9.02 -2.71 0.31
C CYS A 55 -9.94 -2.69 -0.91
N ILE A 56 -10.39 -3.85 -1.39
CA ILE A 56 -11.31 -3.89 -2.54
C ILE A 56 -12.64 -3.23 -2.20
N GLY A 57 -13.25 -2.55 -3.17
CA GLY A 57 -14.53 -1.87 -2.99
C GLY A 57 -14.45 -0.60 -2.11
N VAL A 58 -13.29 -0.32 -1.50
CA VAL A 58 -13.02 0.91 -0.74
C VAL A 58 -11.93 1.74 -1.43
N GLY A 59 -10.83 1.10 -1.83
CA GLY A 59 -9.68 1.73 -2.48
C GLY A 59 -8.44 1.76 -1.60
N LEU A 60 -7.56 2.73 -1.88
CA LEU A 60 -6.36 2.97 -1.09
C LEU A 60 -6.75 3.63 0.25
N MET A 61 -6.24 3.08 1.35
CA MET A 61 -6.49 3.57 2.69
C MET A 61 -5.19 3.87 3.43
N TRP A 62 -5.27 4.79 4.38
CA TRP A 62 -4.17 5.15 5.26
C TRP A 62 -4.61 5.09 6.73
N TYR A 63 -3.68 4.80 7.64
CA TYR A 63 -3.97 4.71 9.06
C TYR A 63 -3.71 6.06 9.76
N ASN A 64 -4.77 6.65 10.32
CA ASN A 64 -4.66 7.80 11.20
C ASN A 64 -4.30 7.32 12.61
N SER A 65 -3.02 7.37 12.97
CA SER A 65 -2.55 6.94 14.28
C SER A 65 -3.08 7.78 15.45
N LYS A 66 -3.49 9.03 15.21
CA LYS A 66 -4.04 9.91 16.26
C LYS A 66 -5.43 9.45 16.68
N GLU A 67 -6.28 9.17 15.71
CA GLU A 67 -7.68 8.75 15.93
C GLU A 67 -7.86 7.23 15.91
N LYS A 68 -6.78 6.50 15.61
CA LYS A 68 -6.72 5.04 15.56
C LYS A 68 -7.68 4.41 14.55
N GLU A 69 -7.91 5.09 13.43
CA GLU A 69 -8.84 4.66 12.39
C GLU A 69 -8.21 4.62 10.98
N TRP A 70 -8.85 3.87 10.08
CA TRP A 70 -8.48 3.84 8.67
C TRP A 70 -9.33 4.82 7.87
N ARG A 71 -8.66 5.65 7.08
CA ARG A 71 -9.30 6.64 6.20
C ARG A 71 -8.99 6.36 4.74
N VAL A 72 -9.89 6.74 3.85
CA VAL A 72 -9.68 6.64 2.40
C VAL A 72 -8.70 7.74 1.97
N VAL A 73 -7.80 7.41 1.05
CA VAL A 73 -6.98 8.42 0.36
C VAL A 73 -7.84 9.11 -0.69
N ASN A 74 -8.00 10.42 -0.57
CA ASN A 74 -8.81 11.23 -1.49
C ASN A 74 -8.14 11.36 -2.87
N GLY A 75 -8.89 11.73 -3.90
CA GLY A 75 -8.32 12.08 -5.23
C GLY A 75 -7.91 10.91 -6.13
N ILE A 76 -7.97 9.66 -5.64
CA ILE A 76 -7.70 8.46 -6.44
C ILE A 76 -9.01 7.85 -6.91
N SER A 77 -9.22 7.81 -8.23
CA SER A 77 -10.43 7.23 -8.82
C SER A 77 -10.52 5.71 -8.58
N THR A 78 -11.73 5.24 -8.29
CA THR A 78 -12.07 3.81 -8.26
C THR A 78 -11.99 3.13 -9.63
N LEU A 79 -11.89 3.89 -10.71
CA LEU A 79 -11.72 3.35 -12.07
C LEU A 79 -10.34 2.74 -12.32
N LEU A 80 -9.34 3.06 -11.49
CA LEU A 80 -8.02 2.42 -11.51
C LEU A 80 -8.03 1.04 -10.84
N TRP A 81 -9.16 0.65 -10.27
CA TRP A 81 -9.31 -0.45 -9.34
C TRP A 81 -10.34 -1.43 -9.88
N PHE A 82 -9.90 -2.35 -10.74
CA PHE A 82 -10.79 -3.35 -11.33
C PHE A 82 -11.46 -4.16 -10.20
N PRO A 83 -12.81 -4.13 -10.07
CA PRO A 83 -13.52 -4.93 -9.08
C PRO A 83 -13.54 -6.38 -9.55
N ASN A 84 -12.39 -7.05 -9.41
CA ASN A 84 -12.21 -8.42 -9.82
C ASN A 84 -11.61 -9.19 -8.65
N PHE A 85 -12.28 -10.26 -8.24
CA PHE A 85 -11.80 -11.20 -7.21
C PHE A 85 -10.44 -11.83 -7.57
N ARG A 86 -10.01 -11.71 -8.83
CA ARG A 86 -8.69 -12.12 -9.35
C ARG A 86 -7.62 -11.03 -9.28
N LEU A 87 -7.94 -9.85 -8.75
CA LEU A 87 -6.96 -8.79 -8.52
C LEU A 87 -6.09 -9.16 -7.32
N LYS A 88 -4.77 -9.07 -7.47
CA LYS A 88 -3.82 -9.08 -6.36
C LYS A 88 -3.07 -7.76 -6.35
N VAL A 89 -2.88 -7.20 -5.16
CA VAL A 89 -2.18 -5.93 -4.98
C VAL A 89 -0.97 -6.13 -4.08
N ALA A 90 0.15 -5.53 -4.48
CA ALA A 90 1.33 -5.36 -3.67
C ALA A 90 1.69 -3.86 -3.62
N LEU A 91 2.26 -3.44 -2.50
CA LEU A 91 2.57 -2.04 -2.22
C LEU A 91 4.06 -1.88 -1.92
N ALA A 92 4.66 -0.80 -2.38
CA ALA A 92 6.02 -0.41 -2.03
C ALA A 92 6.17 1.11 -1.94
N GLU A 93 7.10 1.57 -1.11
CA GLU A 93 7.49 2.98 -1.04
C GLU A 93 8.56 3.23 -2.10
N TYR A 94 8.45 4.30 -2.88
CA TYR A 94 9.45 4.67 -3.89
C TYR A 94 9.60 6.19 -3.94
N ASN A 95 10.72 6.69 -3.40
CA ASN A 95 11.07 8.11 -3.38
C ASN A 95 9.94 9.02 -2.84
N GLY A 96 9.35 8.64 -1.71
CA GLY A 96 8.23 9.35 -1.09
C GLY A 96 6.88 9.14 -1.78
N ASN A 97 6.82 8.34 -2.84
CA ASN A 97 5.58 7.95 -3.50
C ASN A 97 5.18 6.53 -3.11
N LEU A 98 3.90 6.21 -3.30
CA LEU A 98 3.41 4.85 -3.16
C LEU A 98 3.35 4.18 -4.53
N ALA A 99 4.13 3.12 -4.72
CA ALA A 99 4.01 2.21 -5.84
C ALA A 99 2.96 1.14 -5.54
N VAL A 100 1.99 0.99 -6.44
CA VAL A 100 0.93 -0.01 -6.35
C VAL A 100 1.03 -0.94 -7.55
N LEU A 101 1.46 -2.18 -7.31
CA LEU A 101 1.44 -3.24 -8.31
C LEU A 101 0.09 -3.94 -8.30
N GLN A 102 -0.55 -3.97 -9.46
CA GLN A 102 -1.84 -4.62 -9.67
C GLN A 102 -1.65 -5.79 -10.62
N GLN A 103 -1.84 -7.00 -10.11
CA GLN A 103 -1.88 -8.21 -10.91
C GLN A 103 -3.33 -8.62 -11.17
N LEU A 104 -3.73 -8.65 -12.43
CA LEU A 104 -5.05 -9.06 -12.87
C LEU A 104 -4.96 -10.37 -13.66
N SER A 105 -5.49 -11.46 -13.11
CA SER A 105 -5.60 -12.71 -13.85
C SER A 105 -6.91 -12.74 -14.66
N LEU A 106 -6.78 -12.83 -15.98
CA LEU A 106 -7.89 -12.92 -16.94
C LEU A 106 -8.37 -14.37 -17.09
N LYS A 107 -9.51 -14.57 -17.77
CA LYS A 107 -10.14 -15.89 -17.91
C LYS A 107 -9.37 -16.86 -18.83
N LYS A 108 -8.42 -16.39 -19.65
CA LYS A 108 -7.66 -17.19 -20.65
C LYS A 108 -6.22 -17.52 -20.22
N SER A 109 -5.97 -17.62 -18.91
CA SER A 109 -4.61 -17.80 -18.35
C SER A 109 -3.63 -16.64 -18.60
N GLU A 110 -4.11 -15.52 -19.14
CA GLU A 110 -3.32 -14.30 -19.25
C GLU A 110 -3.37 -13.52 -17.93
N THR A 111 -2.21 -13.15 -17.42
CA THR A 111 -2.07 -12.28 -16.26
C THR A 111 -1.41 -10.99 -16.71
N ILE A 112 -2.06 -9.85 -16.44
CA ILE A 112 -1.51 -8.53 -16.71
C ILE A 112 -1.07 -7.90 -15.40
N VAL A 113 0.15 -7.37 -15.38
CA VAL A 113 0.68 -6.60 -14.25
C VAL A 113 0.79 -5.14 -14.64
N TRP A 114 0.16 -4.29 -13.84
CA TRP A 114 0.27 -2.83 -13.92
C TRP A 114 1.04 -2.30 -12.73
N CYS A 115 1.74 -1.20 -12.92
CA CYS A 115 2.27 -0.41 -11.82
C CYS A 115 1.66 0.99 -11.86
N VAL A 116 1.15 1.43 -10.71
CA VAL A 116 0.64 2.79 -10.50
C VAL A 116 1.53 3.47 -9.48
N MET A 117 2.13 4.59 -9.84
CA MET A 117 2.85 5.43 -8.89
C MET A 117 1.93 6.56 -8.44
N ILE A 118 1.77 6.68 -7.13
CA ILE A 118 0.84 7.61 -6.50
C ILE A 118 1.66 8.58 -5.65
N ALA A 119 1.63 9.84 -6.05
CA ALA A 119 2.10 10.94 -5.22
C ALA A 119 1.08 11.20 -4.11
N LEU A 120 1.56 11.33 -2.89
CA LEU A 120 0.75 11.51 -1.69
C LEU A 120 0.99 12.91 -1.14
N GLU A 121 -0.09 13.63 -0.87
CA GLU A 121 -0.05 14.97 -0.28
C GLU A 121 -0.90 14.99 0.98
N ARG A 122 -0.33 15.50 2.08
CA ARG A 122 -1.04 15.63 3.35
C ARG A 122 -1.55 17.06 3.53
N ASN A 123 -2.86 17.21 3.64
CA ASN A 123 -3.54 18.48 3.85
C ASN A 123 -4.26 18.46 5.19
N GLY A 124 -3.57 18.90 6.24
CA GLY A 124 -4.07 18.83 7.61
C GLY A 124 -4.28 17.39 8.07
N GLU A 125 -5.54 17.00 8.21
CA GLU A 125 -5.97 15.68 8.69
C GLU A 125 -6.38 14.71 7.57
N GLU A 126 -6.23 15.13 6.32
CA GLU A 126 -6.51 14.32 5.13
C GLU A 126 -5.25 14.01 4.33
N ILE A 127 -5.32 12.92 3.57
CA ILE A 127 -4.30 12.56 2.58
C ILE A 127 -4.99 12.45 1.22
N THR A 128 -4.47 13.18 0.25
CA THR A 128 -4.87 13.13 -1.15
C THR A 128 -3.79 12.41 -1.95
N GLY A 129 -4.22 11.57 -2.89
CA GLY A 129 -3.35 10.89 -3.83
C GLY A 129 -3.58 11.39 -5.25
N LYS A 130 -2.50 11.48 -6.03
CA LYS A 130 -2.52 11.78 -7.46
C LYS A 130 -1.68 10.75 -8.20
N VAL A 131 -2.20 10.22 -9.30
CA VAL A 131 -1.41 9.32 -10.16
C VAL A 131 -0.30 10.13 -10.82
N ALA A 132 0.94 9.83 -10.46
CA ALA A 132 2.13 10.41 -11.06
C ALA A 132 2.53 9.66 -12.33
N TRP A 133 2.36 8.34 -12.33
CA TRP A 133 2.70 7.46 -13.45
C TRP A 133 1.88 6.17 -13.41
N PHE A 134 1.58 5.60 -14.58
CA PHE A 134 0.82 4.36 -14.72
C PHE A 134 1.28 3.62 -15.98
N GLU A 135 1.71 2.37 -15.85
CA GLU A 135 2.18 1.58 -16.98
C GLU A 135 1.90 0.10 -16.84
N ARG A 136 1.70 -0.56 -17.98
CA ARG A 136 1.65 -2.03 -18.08
C ARG A 136 3.06 -2.57 -18.08
N LEU A 137 3.43 -3.29 -17.04
CA LEU A 137 4.76 -3.89 -16.94
C LEU A 137 4.87 -5.18 -17.76
N LEU A 138 3.91 -6.09 -17.59
CA LEU A 138 4.03 -7.46 -18.10
C LEU A 138 2.67 -8.01 -18.51
N SER A 139 2.67 -8.84 -19.56
CA SER A 139 1.61 -9.82 -19.84
C SER A 139 2.24 -11.20 -19.88
N ILE A 140 1.70 -12.14 -19.10
CA ILE A 140 2.26 -13.49 -18.89
C ILE A 140 1.15 -14.50 -19.07
N THR A 141 1.43 -15.64 -19.70
CA THR A 141 0.45 -16.71 -20.01
C THR A 141 0.37 -17.84 -18.96
N ASP A 142 0.91 -17.63 -17.75
CA ASP A 142 1.00 -18.63 -16.68
C ASP A 142 0.41 -18.11 -15.33
N ASP A 143 0.14 -19.04 -14.39
CA ASP A 143 -0.28 -18.74 -13.00
C ASP A 143 0.90 -18.16 -12.19
N TYR A 144 1.28 -16.92 -12.49
CA TYR A 144 2.22 -16.16 -11.68
C TYR A 144 1.50 -15.50 -10.50
N LYS A 145 2.18 -15.36 -9.35
CA LYS A 145 1.63 -14.63 -8.18
C LYS A 145 2.68 -13.68 -7.64
N ILE A 146 2.37 -12.39 -7.61
CA ILE A 146 3.17 -11.39 -6.88
C ILE A 146 3.11 -11.74 -5.40
N MET A 147 4.26 -12.08 -4.83
CA MET A 147 4.40 -12.38 -3.40
C MET A 147 4.65 -11.11 -2.61
N HIS A 148 5.63 -10.30 -3.02
CA HIS A 148 5.99 -9.04 -2.40
C HIS A 148 6.49 -8.03 -3.46
N CYS A 149 6.43 -6.75 -3.13
CA CYS A 149 7.05 -5.67 -3.90
C CYS A 149 8.09 -4.96 -3.03
N LEU A 150 9.27 -4.71 -3.57
CA LEU A 150 10.32 -3.94 -2.92
C LEU A 150 10.82 -2.91 -3.93
N ALA A 151 10.87 -1.66 -3.52
CA ALA A 151 11.57 -0.64 -4.27
C ALA A 151 13.05 -0.72 -3.99
N ARG A 152 13.85 -0.55 -5.04
CA ARG A 152 15.28 -0.29 -4.93
C ARG A 152 15.50 1.20 -5.19
N THR A 153 16.12 1.87 -4.24
CA THR A 153 16.72 3.18 -4.49
C THR A 153 18.16 2.95 -4.93
N ASP A 154 18.53 3.47 -6.11
CA ASP A 154 19.94 3.50 -6.50
C ASP A 154 20.61 4.58 -5.63
N SER A 155 21.50 4.14 -4.74
CA SER A 155 22.25 4.98 -3.78
C SER A 155 23.35 5.80 -4.45
#